data_AF-A0A0Q9NU27-F1
#
_entry.id   AF-A0A0Q9NU27-F1
#
_cell.length_a   1.000
_cell.length_b   1.000
_cell.length_c   1.000
_cell.angle_alpha   90.00
_cell.angle_beta   90.00
_cell.angle_gamma   90.00
#
_symmetry.space_group_name_H-M   'P 1'
#
loop_
_entity.id
_entity.type
_entity.pdbx_description
1 polymer ?
#
loop_
_entity_poly.entity_id
_entity_poly.type
_entity_poly.pdbx_seq_one_letter_code
_entity_poly.pdbx_strand_id
1 'polypeptide(L)'
;MATAAQWIQGARLRTLPAAIAPVLIGTAAAYEMGAFRPVNAVLAALVALLLQVGVNFANDYSDGIRGTDADRVGPLRLVGSGVAKPEHVKRAAFAAFGLAMVFGLALVLITQAWWLILVGVGCVLAAWGYTGGKNPYGYLGLGDLFVFVFFGLVATLGTTYTQAGQLSLASVVGAIGTGLIACALLMANNVRDIPTDRAAGKKTLAVRLGDKHARESYVLMLAVAILLVIVLAPGRPWMLIVLLLIPAILMPSWLMIAGRRRKSLIPVLKQTGLINLGYAVLFSLALVLSRGF
;
A
#
# COMPACT_ATOMS: atom_id res chain seq x y z
N MET A 1 30.14 -1.15 6.82
CA MET A 1 29.19 -1.43 5.71
C MET A 1 27.96 -2.10 6.31
N ALA A 2 26.76 -1.78 5.83
CA ALA A 2 25.53 -2.39 6.35
C ALA A 2 25.47 -3.91 6.07
N THR A 3 24.95 -4.68 7.02
CA THR A 3 24.79 -6.14 6.91
C THR A 3 23.59 -6.51 6.05
N ALA A 4 23.53 -7.76 5.56
CA ALA A 4 22.38 -8.25 4.79
C ALA A 4 21.06 -8.13 5.57
N ALA A 5 21.08 -8.41 6.88
CA ALA A 5 19.92 -8.24 7.76
C ALA A 5 19.44 -6.77 7.81
N GLN A 6 20.37 -5.81 7.82
CA GLN A 6 20.02 -4.37 7.80
C GLN A 6 19.40 -3.97 6.46
N TRP A 7 19.89 -4.49 5.34
CA TRP A 7 19.28 -4.28 4.02
C TRP A 7 17.86 -4.85 3.93
N ILE A 8 17.65 -6.05 4.45
CA ILE A 8 16.32 -6.69 4.55
C ILE A 8 15.37 -5.84 5.41
N GLN A 9 15.88 -5.30 6.52
CA GLN A 9 15.12 -4.39 7.37
C GLN A 9 14.76 -3.08 6.64
N GLY A 10 15.69 -2.54 5.85
CA GLY A 10 15.50 -1.35 4.99
C GLY A 10 14.48 -1.56 3.87
N ALA A 11 14.37 -2.78 3.33
CA ALA A 11 13.30 -3.16 2.39
C ALA A 11 11.90 -3.17 3.05
N ARG A 12 11.85 -3.13 4.39
CA ARG A 12 10.63 -3.15 5.24
C ARG A 12 9.69 -4.28 4.87
N LEU A 13 10.17 -5.53 4.96
CA LEU A 13 9.37 -6.74 4.64
C LEU A 13 7.95 -6.75 5.22
N ARG A 14 7.75 -6.11 6.38
CA ARG A 14 6.44 -5.98 7.04
C ARG A 14 5.41 -5.18 6.23
N THR A 15 5.82 -4.39 5.25
CA THR A 15 4.92 -3.63 4.35
C THR A 15 4.60 -4.39 3.07
N LEU A 16 5.31 -5.48 2.74
CA LEU A 16 5.08 -6.25 1.52
C LEU A 16 3.69 -6.91 1.44
N PRO A 17 3.05 -7.35 2.54
CA PRO A 17 1.66 -7.81 2.47
C PRO A 17 0.70 -6.78 1.87
N ALA A 18 0.95 -5.48 2.09
CA ALA A 18 0.13 -4.41 1.50
C ALA A 18 0.34 -4.25 -0.02
N ALA A 19 1.47 -4.69 -0.56
CA ALA A 19 1.72 -4.72 -2.00
C ALA A 19 1.12 -5.97 -2.67
N ILE A 20 1.01 -7.10 -1.95
CA ILE A 20 0.44 -8.35 -2.46
C ILE A 20 -1.10 -8.33 -2.43
N ALA A 21 -1.70 -7.73 -1.40
CA ALA A 21 -3.15 -7.69 -1.22
C ALA A 21 -3.93 -7.21 -2.47
N PRO A 22 -3.56 -6.09 -3.13
CA PRO A 22 -4.19 -5.65 -4.39
C PRO A 22 -4.11 -6.68 -5.51
N VAL A 23 -2.97 -7.38 -5.63
CA VAL A 23 -2.74 -8.38 -6.68
C VAL A 23 -3.60 -9.62 -6.45
N LEU A 24 -3.76 -10.06 -5.20
CA LEU A 24 -4.66 -11.17 -4.86
C LEU A 24 -6.10 -10.85 -5.27
N ILE A 25 -6.61 -9.69 -4.85
CA ILE A 25 -7.96 -9.23 -5.17
C ILE A 25 -8.15 -9.11 -6.68
N GLY A 26 -7.20 -8.47 -7.37
CA GLY A 26 -7.29 -8.26 -8.81
C GLY A 26 -7.28 -9.57 -9.60
N THR A 27 -6.48 -10.53 -9.13
CA THR A 27 -6.40 -11.89 -9.70
C THR A 27 -7.67 -12.69 -9.44
N ALA A 28 -8.24 -12.60 -8.24
CA ALA A 28 -9.50 -13.28 -7.91
C ALA A 28 -10.67 -12.72 -8.74
N ALA A 29 -10.71 -11.40 -8.98
CA ALA A 29 -11.69 -10.80 -9.88
C ALA A 29 -11.52 -11.28 -11.34
N ALA A 30 -10.29 -11.43 -11.81
CA ALA A 30 -10.02 -12.02 -13.13
C ALA A 30 -10.41 -13.50 -13.19
N TYR A 31 -10.16 -14.25 -12.12
CA TYR A 31 -10.58 -15.64 -11.99
C TYR A 31 -12.09 -15.79 -12.04
N GLU A 32 -12.85 -14.94 -11.34
CA GLU A 32 -14.32 -14.95 -11.40
C GLU A 32 -14.82 -14.76 -12.84
N MET A 33 -14.18 -13.89 -13.62
CA MET A 33 -14.49 -13.67 -15.04
C MET A 33 -14.00 -14.80 -15.98
N GLY A 34 -13.44 -15.88 -15.45
CA GLY A 34 -12.91 -16.98 -16.25
C GLY A 34 -11.58 -16.69 -16.96
N ALA A 35 -10.90 -15.59 -16.60
CA ALA A 35 -9.71 -15.11 -17.28
C ALA A 35 -8.44 -15.18 -16.40
N PHE A 36 -8.35 -16.19 -15.54
CA PHE A 36 -7.17 -16.38 -14.69
C PHE A 36 -5.93 -16.68 -15.53
N ARG A 37 -4.90 -15.84 -15.40
CA ARG A 37 -3.62 -16.00 -16.09
C ARG A 37 -2.49 -15.96 -15.06
N PRO A 38 -1.98 -17.13 -14.61
CA PRO A 38 -1.03 -17.20 -13.48
C PRO A 38 0.28 -16.46 -13.76
N VAL A 39 0.80 -16.52 -14.99
CA VAL A 39 2.02 -15.78 -15.38
C VAL A 39 1.82 -14.27 -15.20
N ASN A 40 0.67 -13.74 -15.63
CA ASN A 40 0.36 -12.32 -15.53
C ASN A 40 0.21 -11.90 -14.06
N ALA A 41 -0.43 -12.73 -13.23
CA ALA A 41 -0.53 -12.51 -11.78
C ALA A 41 0.85 -12.47 -11.10
N VAL A 42 1.76 -13.39 -11.44
CA VAL A 42 3.13 -13.43 -10.90
C VAL A 42 3.92 -12.18 -11.33
N LEU A 43 3.85 -11.79 -12.60
CA LEU A 43 4.50 -10.57 -13.07
C LEU A 43 3.94 -9.33 -12.37
N ALA A 44 2.63 -9.22 -12.20
CA ALA A 44 2.01 -8.12 -11.45
C ALA A 44 2.47 -8.09 -9.98
N ALA A 45 2.57 -9.26 -9.33
CA ALA A 45 3.11 -9.37 -7.97
C ALA A 45 4.57 -8.92 -7.89
N LEU A 46 5.41 -9.32 -8.84
CA LEU A 46 6.82 -8.89 -8.90
C LEU A 46 6.92 -7.38 -9.08
N VAL A 47 6.13 -6.78 -9.98
CA VAL A 47 6.06 -5.33 -10.17
C VAL A 47 5.67 -4.63 -8.86
N ALA A 48 4.58 -5.06 -8.22
CA ALA A 48 4.09 -4.44 -6.99
C ALA A 48 5.12 -4.53 -5.84
N LEU A 49 5.74 -5.71 -5.66
CA LEU A 49 6.76 -5.93 -4.63
C LEU A 49 8.02 -5.09 -4.87
N LEU A 50 8.53 -5.05 -6.10
CA LEU A 50 9.73 -4.30 -6.43
C LEU A 50 9.51 -2.78 -6.34
N LEU A 51 8.35 -2.29 -6.77
CA LEU A 51 7.98 -0.88 -6.56
C LEU A 51 7.88 -0.55 -5.07
N GLN A 52 7.27 -1.42 -4.25
CA GLN A 52 7.19 -1.22 -2.79
C GLN A 52 8.57 -1.20 -2.13
N VAL A 53 9.47 -2.11 -2.51
CA VAL A 53 10.85 -2.13 -2.03
C VAL A 53 11.61 -0.87 -2.47
N GLY A 54 11.47 -0.47 -3.75
CA GLY A 54 12.09 0.73 -4.28
C GLY A 54 11.62 2.00 -3.57
N VAL A 55 10.32 2.13 -3.29
CA VAL A 55 9.75 3.24 -2.49
C VAL A 55 10.31 3.24 -1.07
N ASN A 56 10.46 2.07 -0.44
CA ASN A 56 11.02 1.98 0.90
C ASN A 56 12.47 2.48 0.96
N PHE A 57 13.31 2.11 -0.02
CA PHE A 57 14.68 2.63 -0.12
C PHE A 57 14.74 4.10 -0.53
N ALA A 58 13.87 4.55 -1.45
CA ALA A 58 13.79 5.96 -1.84
C ALA A 58 13.41 6.85 -0.65
N ASN A 59 12.50 6.38 0.21
CA ASN A 59 12.10 7.05 1.45
C ASN A 59 13.25 7.08 2.47
N ASP A 60 13.97 5.97 2.66
CA ASP A 60 15.13 5.89 3.55
C ASP A 60 16.23 6.87 3.13
N TYR A 61 16.55 6.87 1.83
CA TYR A 61 17.51 7.81 1.24
C TYR A 61 17.07 9.27 1.43
N SER A 62 15.87 9.62 0.98
CA SER A 62 15.43 11.02 0.87
C SER A 62 15.22 11.68 2.22
N ASP A 63 14.66 10.98 3.21
CA ASP A 63 14.50 11.54 4.56
C ASP A 63 15.85 11.54 5.31
N GLY A 64 16.71 10.53 5.05
CA GLY A 64 18.03 10.41 5.68
C GLY A 64 18.95 11.57 5.31
N ILE A 65 19.03 11.95 4.04
CA ILE A 65 19.84 13.10 3.60
C ILE A 65 19.27 14.45 4.07
N ARG A 66 17.98 14.52 4.39
CA ARG A 66 17.32 15.73 4.92
C ARG A 66 17.44 15.86 6.45
N GLY A 67 18.03 14.87 7.12
CA GLY A 67 18.16 14.85 8.59
C GLY A 67 16.83 14.65 9.33
N THR A 68 15.75 14.30 8.64
CA THR A 68 14.42 14.14 9.25
C THR A 68 14.32 12.90 10.15
N ASP A 69 15.32 12.02 10.09
CA ASP A 69 15.39 10.76 10.83
C ASP A 69 16.24 10.83 12.11
N ALA A 70 16.82 11.98 12.49
CA ALA A 70 17.75 12.10 13.61
C ALA A 70 17.15 11.72 14.99
N ASP A 71 15.90 12.13 15.26
CA ASP A 71 15.20 11.89 16.55
C ASP A 71 14.03 10.89 16.43
N ARG A 72 14.08 9.99 15.44
CA ARG A 72 12.94 9.13 15.09
C ARG A 72 12.77 7.94 16.04
N VAL A 73 11.53 7.71 16.47
CA VAL A 73 11.10 6.47 17.14
C VAL A 73 10.54 5.50 16.11
N GLY A 74 11.35 4.56 15.61
CA GLY A 74 10.91 3.61 14.58
C GLY A 74 11.97 2.56 14.21
N PRO A 75 11.67 1.67 13.24
CA PRO A 75 12.63 0.69 12.73
C PRO A 75 13.86 1.39 12.13
N LEU A 76 15.01 0.71 12.20
CA LEU A 76 16.30 1.15 11.66
C LEU A 76 16.13 1.66 10.21
N ARG A 77 16.79 2.79 9.91
CA ARG A 77 16.95 3.31 8.55
C ARG A 77 18.42 3.33 8.17
N LEU A 78 18.72 2.88 6.97
CA LEU A 78 20.09 2.66 6.48
C LEU A 78 20.88 3.96 6.41
N VAL A 79 20.30 5.02 5.85
CA VAL A 79 20.97 6.33 5.72
C VAL A 79 20.93 7.10 7.02
N GLY A 80 19.75 7.18 7.65
CA GLY A 80 19.57 7.93 8.91
C GLY A 80 20.43 7.43 10.07
N SER A 81 20.79 6.14 10.10
CA SER A 81 21.69 5.57 11.12
C SER A 81 23.18 5.58 10.73
N GLY A 82 23.53 6.04 9.54
CA GLY A 82 24.91 6.07 9.04
C GLY A 82 25.49 4.70 8.66
N VAL A 83 24.73 3.61 8.74
CA VAL A 83 25.22 2.24 8.45
C VAL A 83 25.45 2.00 6.95
N ALA A 84 24.79 2.77 6.08
CA ALA A 84 24.98 2.73 4.63
C ALA A 84 25.15 4.13 4.04
N LYS A 85 26.00 4.23 3.01
CA LYS A 85 26.17 5.47 2.23
C LYS A 85 24.88 5.81 1.46
N PRO A 86 24.42 7.08 1.45
CA PRO A 86 23.22 7.50 0.74
C PRO A 86 23.20 7.05 -0.73
N GLU A 87 24.34 7.13 -1.43
CA GLU A 87 24.43 6.77 -2.85
C GLU A 87 24.11 5.30 -3.10
N HIS A 88 24.46 4.41 -2.17
CA HIS A 88 24.17 2.98 -2.29
C HIS A 88 22.68 2.71 -2.12
N VAL A 89 22.03 3.37 -1.16
CA VAL A 89 20.58 3.22 -0.92
C VAL A 89 19.79 3.80 -2.08
N LYS A 90 20.21 4.94 -2.64
CA LYS A 90 19.63 5.50 -3.87
C LYS A 90 19.76 4.51 -5.04
N ARG A 91 20.94 3.94 -5.28
CA ARG A 91 21.15 2.95 -6.34
C ARG A 91 20.26 1.72 -6.15
N ALA A 92 20.10 1.23 -4.92
CA ALA A 92 19.21 0.12 -4.61
C ALA A 92 17.73 0.43 -4.95
N ALA A 93 17.27 1.65 -4.63
CA ALA A 93 15.92 2.11 -5.00
C ALA A 93 15.71 2.10 -6.52
N PHE A 94 16.62 2.70 -7.28
CA PHE A 94 16.52 2.74 -8.75
C PHE A 94 16.72 1.38 -9.41
N ALA A 95 17.53 0.49 -8.83
CA ALA A 95 17.64 -0.90 -9.31
C ALA A 95 16.32 -1.65 -9.14
N ALA A 96 15.63 -1.48 -8.00
CA ALA A 96 14.31 -2.07 -7.78
C ALA A 96 13.27 -1.51 -8.75
N PHE A 97 13.26 -0.18 -9.00
CA PHE A 97 12.39 0.42 -10.01
C PHE A 97 12.70 -0.08 -11.43
N GLY A 98 13.99 -0.18 -11.79
CA GLY A 98 14.44 -0.74 -13.07
C GLY A 98 13.95 -2.16 -13.28
N LEU A 99 14.11 -3.02 -12.29
CA LEU A 99 13.65 -4.40 -12.35
C LEU A 99 12.11 -4.50 -12.39
N ALA A 100 11.40 -3.63 -11.66
CA ALA A 100 9.95 -3.53 -11.75
C ALA A 100 9.50 -3.14 -13.17
N MET A 101 10.21 -2.21 -13.83
CA MET A 101 9.92 -1.84 -15.22
C MET A 101 10.16 -3.01 -16.19
N VAL A 102 11.20 -3.83 -15.98
CA VAL A 102 11.45 -5.02 -16.80
C VAL A 102 10.26 -5.99 -16.72
N PHE A 103 9.79 -6.33 -15.52
CA PHE A 103 8.62 -7.20 -15.36
C PHE A 103 7.32 -6.55 -15.85
N GLY A 104 7.17 -5.23 -15.65
CA GLY A 104 6.03 -4.47 -16.18
C GLY A 104 5.99 -4.46 -17.70
N LEU A 105 7.14 -4.30 -18.37
CA LEU A 105 7.25 -4.38 -19.83
C LEU A 105 6.96 -5.79 -20.33
N ALA A 106 7.47 -6.83 -19.66
CA ALA A 106 7.12 -8.21 -19.98
C ALA A 106 5.61 -8.44 -19.90
N LEU A 107 4.95 -7.89 -18.86
CA LEU A 107 3.50 -7.96 -18.71
C LEU A 107 2.76 -7.21 -19.82
N VAL A 108 3.23 -6.03 -20.21
CA VAL A 108 2.68 -5.26 -21.34
C VAL A 108 2.83 -6.04 -22.66
N LEU A 109 3.98 -6.65 -22.91
CA LEU A 109 4.22 -7.44 -24.11
C LEU A 109 3.30 -8.66 -24.19
N ILE A 110 3.06 -9.35 -23.07
CA ILE A 110 2.16 -10.51 -23.03
C ILE A 110 0.69 -10.09 -23.25
N THR A 111 0.30 -8.94 -22.70
CA THR A 111 -1.10 -8.50 -22.70
C THR A 111 -1.46 -7.59 -23.87
N GLN A 112 -0.47 -7.06 -24.58
CA GLN A 112 -0.60 -6.02 -25.60
C GLN A 112 -1.27 -4.73 -25.09
N ALA A 113 -1.30 -4.53 -23.78
CA ALA A 113 -1.89 -3.36 -23.14
C ALA A 113 -0.89 -2.18 -23.10
N TRP A 114 -0.50 -1.68 -24.27
CA TRP A 114 0.55 -0.67 -24.44
C TRP A 114 0.34 0.61 -23.62
N TRP A 115 -0.91 1.00 -23.38
CA TRP A 115 -1.26 2.16 -22.55
C TRP A 115 -0.79 2.02 -21.10
N LEU A 116 -0.57 0.80 -20.59
CA LEU A 116 -0.02 0.55 -19.25
C LEU A 116 1.45 0.99 -19.12
N ILE A 117 2.16 1.26 -20.23
CA ILE A 117 3.49 1.88 -20.16
C ILE A 117 3.40 3.26 -19.50
N LEU A 118 2.40 4.07 -19.87
CA LEU A 118 2.18 5.38 -19.27
C LEU A 118 1.84 5.25 -17.78
N VAL A 119 1.06 4.24 -17.40
CA VAL A 119 0.77 3.92 -16.01
C VAL A 119 2.04 3.53 -15.25
N GLY A 120 2.89 2.68 -15.83
CA GLY A 120 4.16 2.26 -15.24
C GLY A 120 5.12 3.44 -15.03
N VAL A 121 5.23 4.35 -16.00
CA VAL A 121 5.99 5.60 -15.85
C VAL A 121 5.40 6.44 -14.70
N GLY A 122 4.06 6.57 -14.65
CA GLY A 122 3.36 7.23 -13.56
C GLY A 122 3.68 6.63 -12.18
N CYS A 123 3.75 5.30 -12.07
CA CYS A 123 4.12 4.60 -10.83
C CYS A 123 5.54 4.96 -10.37
N VAL A 124 6.52 4.99 -11.28
CA VAL A 124 7.91 5.33 -10.93
C VAL A 124 8.03 6.81 -10.54
N LEU A 125 7.37 7.71 -11.27
CA LEU A 125 7.34 9.14 -10.95
C LEU A 125 6.67 9.40 -9.60
N ALA A 126 5.56 8.73 -9.31
CA ALA A 126 4.91 8.80 -8.01
C ALA A 126 5.82 8.25 -6.91
N ALA A 127 6.39 7.06 -7.10
CA ALA A 127 7.29 6.42 -6.15
C ALA A 127 8.47 7.32 -5.75
N TRP A 128 9.11 7.98 -6.72
CA TRP A 128 10.18 8.94 -6.43
C TRP A 128 9.64 10.26 -5.85
N GLY A 129 8.58 10.83 -6.43
CA GLY A 129 8.01 12.12 -6.02
C GLY A 129 7.38 12.12 -4.63
N TYR A 130 7.11 10.94 -4.05
CA TYR A 130 6.52 10.80 -2.72
C TYR A 130 7.40 11.42 -1.63
N THR A 131 8.71 11.17 -1.68
CA THR A 131 9.71 11.72 -0.75
C THR A 131 10.89 12.40 -1.43
N GLY A 132 11.20 12.09 -2.69
CA GLY A 132 12.28 12.69 -3.45
C GLY A 132 11.97 14.10 -3.97
N GLY A 133 13.01 14.81 -4.42
CA GLY A 133 12.89 16.14 -5.05
C GLY A 133 12.82 17.32 -4.08
N LYS A 134 12.55 18.52 -4.60
CA LYS A 134 12.49 19.76 -3.80
C LYS A 134 11.18 19.89 -3.01
N ASN A 135 10.06 19.42 -3.58
CA ASN A 135 8.71 19.52 -3.01
C ASN A 135 8.00 18.16 -3.04
N PRO A 136 8.35 17.22 -2.15
CA PRO A 136 7.73 15.90 -2.13
C PRO A 136 6.24 15.99 -1.79
N TYR A 137 5.38 15.38 -2.62
CA TYR A 137 3.93 15.52 -2.44
C TYR A 137 3.43 14.81 -1.16
N GLY A 138 4.19 13.84 -0.64
CA GLY A 138 3.92 13.24 0.66
C GLY A 138 3.96 14.26 1.80
N TYR A 139 4.79 15.30 1.69
CA TYR A 139 4.88 16.37 2.68
C TYR A 139 3.82 17.46 2.45
N LEU A 140 3.14 17.45 1.30
CA LEU A 140 2.07 18.38 0.94
C LEU A 140 0.68 17.87 1.38
N GLY A 141 0.59 16.66 1.93
CA GLY A 141 -0.68 16.06 2.36
C GLY A 141 -1.40 15.28 1.26
N LEU A 142 -0.71 15.03 0.13
CA LEU A 142 -1.24 14.23 -0.97
C LEU A 142 -0.89 12.73 -0.85
N GLY A 143 -0.23 12.33 0.24
CA GLY A 143 0.22 10.96 0.43
C GLY A 143 -0.93 9.94 0.37
N ASP A 144 -1.99 10.16 1.14
CA ASP A 144 -3.17 9.28 1.19
C ASP A 144 -3.85 9.15 -0.18
N LEU A 145 -3.98 10.26 -0.94
CA LEU A 145 -4.54 10.24 -2.30
C LEU A 145 -3.73 9.33 -3.23
N PHE A 146 -2.40 9.49 -3.24
CA PHE A 146 -1.53 8.67 -4.09
C PHE A 146 -1.46 7.23 -3.61
N VAL A 147 -1.52 6.95 -2.30
CA VAL A 147 -1.64 5.58 -1.81
C VAL A 147 -2.94 4.95 -2.30
N PHE A 148 -4.07 5.65 -2.20
CA PHE A 148 -5.36 5.17 -2.70
C PHE A 148 -5.30 4.87 -4.21
N VAL A 149 -4.77 5.78 -5.00
CA VAL A 149 -4.68 5.63 -6.46
C VAL A 149 -3.72 4.50 -6.84
N PHE A 150 -2.48 4.48 -6.33
CA PHE A 150 -1.47 3.54 -6.82
C PHE A 150 -1.56 2.16 -6.16
N PHE A 151 -1.75 2.10 -4.85
CA PHE A 151 -1.86 0.82 -4.13
C PHE A 151 -3.28 0.26 -4.19
N GLY A 152 -4.32 1.10 -4.16
CA GLY A 152 -5.70 0.65 -4.30
C GLY A 152 -6.06 0.39 -5.75
N LEU A 153 -6.24 1.46 -6.53
CA LEU A 153 -6.80 1.40 -7.88
C LEU A 153 -5.86 0.77 -8.91
N VAL A 154 -4.68 1.34 -9.12
CA VAL A 154 -3.75 0.92 -10.17
C VAL A 154 -3.28 -0.52 -9.96
N ALA A 155 -2.83 -0.87 -8.76
CA ALA A 155 -2.34 -2.22 -8.49
C ALA A 155 -3.45 -3.28 -8.63
N THR A 156 -4.65 -3.04 -8.09
CA THR A 156 -5.76 -4.01 -8.17
C THR A 156 -6.34 -4.09 -9.58
N LEU A 157 -6.75 -2.95 -10.14
CA LEU A 157 -7.43 -2.90 -11.44
C LEU A 157 -6.45 -3.22 -12.58
N GLY A 158 -5.20 -2.80 -12.49
CA GLY A 158 -4.16 -3.19 -13.44
C GLY A 158 -3.93 -4.70 -13.43
N THR A 159 -3.92 -5.33 -12.25
CA THR A 159 -3.84 -6.79 -12.15
C THR A 159 -5.05 -7.49 -12.78
N THR A 160 -6.27 -6.99 -12.54
CA THR A 160 -7.47 -7.54 -13.17
C THR A 160 -7.42 -7.36 -14.69
N TYR A 161 -7.14 -6.15 -15.17
CA TYR A 161 -7.13 -5.82 -16.59
C TYR A 161 -6.06 -6.61 -17.37
N THR A 162 -4.85 -6.74 -16.82
CA THR A 162 -3.79 -7.54 -17.45
C THR A 162 -4.12 -9.03 -17.56
N GLN A 163 -5.08 -9.53 -16.78
CA GLN A 163 -5.53 -10.92 -16.88
C GLN A 163 -6.79 -11.07 -17.75
N ALA A 164 -7.77 -10.19 -17.55
CA ALA A 164 -9.11 -10.31 -18.12
C ALA A 164 -9.41 -9.38 -19.30
N GLY A 165 -8.57 -8.37 -19.57
CA GLY A 165 -8.81 -7.35 -20.60
C GLY A 165 -9.95 -6.37 -20.28
N GLN A 166 -10.62 -6.54 -19.15
CA GLN A 166 -11.74 -5.72 -18.69
C GLN A 166 -11.78 -5.65 -17.16
N LEU A 167 -12.60 -4.75 -16.63
CA LEU A 167 -12.82 -4.57 -15.19
C LEU A 167 -14.22 -5.06 -14.81
N SER A 168 -14.35 -5.57 -13.59
CA SER A 168 -15.64 -5.94 -12.99
C SER A 168 -15.98 -5.05 -11.80
N LEU A 169 -17.26 -4.98 -11.43
CA LEU A 169 -17.68 -4.30 -10.20
C LEU A 169 -16.93 -4.84 -8.97
N ALA A 170 -16.71 -6.15 -8.91
CA ALA A 170 -15.92 -6.78 -7.86
C ALA A 170 -14.47 -6.27 -7.81
N SER A 171 -13.81 -6.11 -8.96
CA SER A 171 -12.46 -5.53 -9.03
C SER A 171 -12.42 -4.08 -8.53
N VAL A 172 -13.44 -3.27 -8.86
CA VAL A 172 -13.54 -1.87 -8.42
C VAL A 172 -13.79 -1.77 -6.92
N VAL A 173 -14.76 -2.52 -6.40
CA VAL A 173 -15.05 -2.57 -4.97
C VAL A 173 -13.84 -3.06 -4.17
N GLY A 174 -13.18 -4.12 -4.63
CA GLY A 174 -11.98 -4.65 -3.99
C GLY A 174 -10.82 -3.66 -4.01
N ALA A 175 -10.64 -2.93 -5.12
CA ALA A 175 -9.62 -1.88 -5.26
C ALA A 175 -9.84 -0.71 -4.29
N ILE A 176 -11.09 -0.25 -4.17
CA ILE A 176 -11.47 0.79 -3.21
C ILE A 176 -11.25 0.30 -1.78
N GLY A 177 -11.70 -0.91 -1.46
CA GLY A 177 -11.55 -1.50 -0.13
C GLY A 177 -10.09 -1.62 0.32
N THR A 178 -9.24 -2.27 -0.48
CA THR A 178 -7.80 -2.39 -0.14
C THR A 178 -7.10 -1.03 -0.16
N GLY A 179 -7.50 -0.13 -1.05
CA GLY A 179 -6.99 1.25 -1.09
C GLY A 179 -7.29 2.03 0.18
N LEU A 180 -8.52 1.93 0.71
CA LEU A 180 -8.92 2.57 1.97
C LEU A 180 -8.16 1.97 3.17
N ILE A 181 -7.95 0.65 3.20
CA ILE A 181 -7.16 0.01 4.26
C ILE A 181 -5.69 0.45 4.19
N ALA A 182 -5.12 0.58 2.99
CA ALA A 182 -3.77 1.11 2.79
C ALA A 182 -3.66 2.59 3.23
N CYS A 183 -4.68 3.41 2.96
CA CYS A 183 -4.76 4.77 3.48
C CYS A 183 -4.88 4.80 5.01
N ALA A 184 -5.68 3.91 5.61
CA ALA A 184 -5.75 3.78 7.06
C ALA A 184 -4.38 3.40 7.66
N LEU A 185 -3.63 2.50 7.02
CA LEU A 185 -2.27 2.17 7.44
C LEU A 185 -1.34 3.40 7.41
N LEU A 186 -1.40 4.20 6.34
CA LEU A 186 -0.64 5.45 6.25
C LEU A 186 -1.10 6.48 7.30
N MET A 187 -2.40 6.63 7.50
CA MET A 187 -2.98 7.54 8.48
C MET A 187 -2.54 7.19 9.90
N ALA A 188 -2.50 5.90 10.26
CA ALA A 188 -1.97 5.46 11.55
C ALA A 188 -0.50 5.85 11.75
N ASN A 189 0.30 5.81 10.68
CA ASN A 189 1.68 6.25 10.71
C ASN A 189 1.77 7.77 10.90
N ASN A 190 0.97 8.52 10.14
CA ASN A 190 0.96 9.98 10.17
C ASN A 190 0.42 10.53 11.50
N VAL A 191 -0.62 9.92 12.10
CA VAL A 191 -1.15 10.30 13.43
C VAL A 191 -0.06 10.21 14.50
N ARG A 192 0.71 9.11 14.50
CA ARG A 192 1.84 8.93 15.43
C ARG A 192 2.86 10.05 15.29
N ASP A 193 3.10 10.49 14.06
CA ASP A 193 4.17 11.39 13.69
C ASP A 193 3.72 12.87 13.62
N ILE A 194 2.44 13.20 13.89
CA ILE A 194 1.91 14.58 13.84
C ILE A 194 2.83 15.61 14.51
N PRO A 195 3.32 15.41 15.75
CA PRO A 195 4.12 16.47 16.40
C PRO A 195 5.48 16.67 15.74
N THR A 196 6.14 15.60 15.31
CA THR A 196 7.44 15.65 14.61
C THR A 196 7.28 16.19 13.19
N ASP A 197 6.22 15.78 12.49
CA ASP A 197 5.90 16.26 11.15
C ASP A 197 5.61 17.77 11.16
N ARG A 198 4.86 18.25 12.17
CA ARG A 198 4.60 19.68 12.36
C ARG A 198 5.88 20.46 12.63
N ALA A 199 6.77 19.96 13.51
CA ALA A 199 8.05 20.60 13.80
C ALA A 199 8.97 20.65 12.57
N ALA A 200 8.92 19.63 11.70
CA ALA A 200 9.66 19.55 10.46
C ALA A 200 8.98 20.29 9.28
N GLY A 201 7.88 21.01 9.51
CA GLY A 201 7.16 21.76 8.47
C GLY A 201 6.38 20.91 7.46
N LYS A 202 6.22 19.59 7.71
CA LYS A 202 5.42 18.70 6.86
C LYS A 202 3.93 18.94 7.07
N LYS A 203 3.19 19.08 5.99
CA LYS A 203 1.73 19.29 5.96
C LYS A 203 1.00 18.03 5.51
N THR A 204 1.29 16.90 6.15
CA THR A 204 0.61 15.62 5.89
C THR A 204 -0.91 15.76 6.11
N LEU A 205 -1.71 14.84 5.57
CA LEU A 205 -3.16 14.89 5.76
C LEU A 205 -3.54 14.86 7.25
N ALA A 206 -2.85 14.04 8.04
CA ALA A 206 -3.05 14.00 9.50
C ALA A 206 -2.73 15.35 10.18
N VAL A 207 -1.67 16.04 9.77
CA VAL A 207 -1.34 17.38 10.28
C VAL A 207 -2.41 18.41 9.91
N ARG A 208 -2.96 18.33 8.69
CA ARG A 208 -4.03 19.22 8.19
C ARG A 208 -5.36 18.98 8.88
N LEU A 209 -5.75 17.72 9.09
CA LEU A 209 -6.98 17.32 9.78
C LEU A 209 -6.93 17.58 11.30
N GLY A 210 -5.73 17.51 11.87
CA GLY A 210 -5.52 17.49 13.32
C GLY A 210 -5.71 16.10 13.93
N ASP A 211 -5.17 15.88 15.13
CA ASP A 211 -5.08 14.55 15.76
C ASP A 211 -6.45 13.85 15.90
N LYS A 212 -7.49 14.58 16.34
CA LYS A 212 -8.85 14.03 16.50
C LYS A 212 -9.42 13.50 15.18
N HIS A 213 -9.56 14.37 14.17
CA HIS A 213 -10.16 13.98 12.89
C HIS A 213 -9.29 12.98 12.11
N ALA A 214 -7.97 13.01 12.29
CA ALA A 214 -7.08 12.02 11.70
C ALA A 214 -7.35 10.61 12.28
N ARG A 215 -7.56 10.49 13.60
CA ARG A 215 -7.95 9.23 14.24
C ARG A 215 -9.35 8.76 13.82
N GLU A 216 -10.31 9.67 13.72
CA GLU A 216 -11.67 9.35 13.25
C GLU A 216 -11.64 8.87 11.79
N SER A 217 -10.86 9.54 10.93
CA SER A 217 -10.71 9.15 9.52
C SER A 217 -10.13 7.74 9.37
N TYR A 218 -9.17 7.35 10.22
CA TYR A 218 -8.65 5.99 10.25
C TYR A 218 -9.76 4.94 10.45
N VAL A 219 -10.63 5.17 11.44
CA VAL A 219 -11.72 4.24 11.76
C VAL A 219 -12.76 4.21 10.64
N LEU A 220 -13.09 5.38 10.09
CA LEU A 220 -14.03 5.49 8.98
C LEU A 220 -13.52 4.74 7.73
N MET A 221 -12.24 4.89 7.38
CA MET A 221 -11.65 4.19 6.24
C MET A 221 -11.74 2.66 6.38
N LEU A 222 -11.46 2.12 7.58
CA LEU A 222 -11.62 0.68 7.83
C LEU A 222 -13.09 0.24 7.78
N ALA A 223 -13.99 0.99 8.43
CA ALA A 223 -15.41 0.66 8.43
C ALA A 223 -15.98 0.64 7.01
N VAL A 224 -15.70 1.68 6.21
CA VAL A 224 -16.15 1.75 4.81
C VAL A 224 -15.55 0.61 4.00
N ALA A 225 -14.25 0.31 4.13
CA ALA A 225 -13.61 -0.78 3.39
C ALA A 225 -14.26 -2.15 3.64
N ILE A 226 -14.58 -2.46 4.90
CA ILE A 226 -15.20 -3.73 5.28
C ILE A 226 -16.67 -3.78 4.87
N LEU A 227 -17.43 -2.68 5.04
CA LEU A 227 -18.86 -2.65 4.74
C LEU A 227 -19.15 -2.54 3.23
N LEU A 228 -18.23 -2.00 2.43
CA LEU A 228 -18.42 -1.81 0.99
C LEU A 228 -18.72 -3.12 0.24
N VAL A 229 -18.28 -4.26 0.77
CA VAL A 229 -18.54 -5.59 0.18
C VAL A 229 -20.03 -5.96 0.15
N ILE A 230 -20.87 -5.32 0.98
CA ILE A 230 -22.32 -5.54 1.02
C ILE A 230 -22.96 -5.18 -0.34
N VAL A 231 -22.40 -4.22 -1.08
CA VAL A 231 -22.86 -3.85 -2.43
C VAL A 231 -22.79 -5.04 -3.40
N LEU A 232 -21.86 -5.97 -3.18
CA LEU A 232 -21.70 -7.15 -4.03
C LEU A 232 -22.59 -8.32 -3.60
N ALA A 233 -23.11 -8.32 -2.37
CA ALA A 233 -23.84 -9.45 -1.79
C ALA A 233 -25.06 -9.92 -2.60
N PRO A 234 -25.88 -9.04 -3.23
CA PRO A 234 -27.07 -9.48 -3.98
C PRO A 234 -26.75 -10.44 -5.14
N GLY A 235 -25.58 -10.30 -5.77
CA GLY A 235 -25.13 -11.21 -6.83
C GLY A 235 -24.01 -12.17 -6.41
N ARG A 236 -23.47 -12.01 -5.19
CA ARG A 236 -22.31 -12.76 -4.67
C ARG A 236 -22.44 -12.91 -3.15
N PRO A 237 -23.35 -13.75 -2.64
CA PRO A 237 -23.63 -13.83 -1.21
C PRO A 237 -22.40 -14.19 -0.37
N TRP A 238 -21.45 -14.96 -0.94
CA TRP A 238 -20.18 -15.28 -0.29
C TRP A 238 -19.33 -14.06 0.07
N MET A 239 -19.55 -12.90 -0.55
CA MET A 239 -18.85 -11.65 -0.18
C MET A 239 -19.08 -11.24 1.27
N LEU A 240 -20.15 -11.70 1.91
CA LEU A 240 -20.42 -11.46 3.32
C LEU A 240 -19.39 -12.13 4.25
N ILE A 241 -18.62 -13.11 3.79
CA ILE A 241 -17.53 -13.71 4.58
C ILE A 241 -16.47 -12.69 4.98
N VAL A 242 -16.30 -11.62 4.19
CA VAL A 242 -15.36 -10.52 4.50
C VAL A 242 -15.76 -9.80 5.80
N LEU A 243 -17.05 -9.81 6.17
CA LEU A 243 -17.53 -9.23 7.42
C LEU A 243 -17.01 -9.97 8.67
N LEU A 244 -16.44 -11.18 8.51
CA LEU A 244 -15.73 -11.86 9.60
C LEU A 244 -14.48 -11.09 10.08
N LEU A 245 -14.03 -10.07 9.34
CA LEU A 245 -12.96 -9.16 9.79
C LEU A 245 -13.45 -8.06 10.73
N ILE A 246 -14.75 -7.90 10.96
CA ILE A 246 -15.28 -6.88 11.88
C ILE A 246 -14.58 -6.96 13.26
N PRO A 247 -14.49 -8.12 13.93
CA PRO A 247 -13.79 -8.20 15.22
C PRO A 247 -12.32 -7.79 15.14
N ALA A 248 -11.63 -8.12 14.04
CA ALA A 248 -10.23 -7.79 13.84
C ALA A 248 -9.98 -6.28 13.71
N ILE A 249 -10.94 -5.50 13.19
CA ILE A 249 -10.79 -4.04 13.07
C ILE A 249 -11.13 -3.28 14.37
N LEU A 250 -11.87 -3.89 15.31
CA LEU A 250 -12.31 -3.22 16.54
C LEU A 250 -11.13 -2.82 17.44
N MET A 251 -10.21 -3.75 17.70
CA MET A 251 -9.04 -3.50 18.55
C MET A 251 -8.15 -2.35 18.05
N PRO A 252 -7.67 -2.34 16.80
CA PRO A 252 -6.86 -1.23 16.30
C PRO A 252 -7.65 0.09 16.22
N SER A 253 -8.95 0.05 15.94
CA SER A 253 -9.81 1.25 15.94
C SER A 253 -9.95 1.83 17.35
N TRP A 254 -10.17 0.99 18.36
CA TRP A 254 -10.20 1.42 19.76
C TRP A 254 -8.86 1.99 20.21
N LEU A 255 -7.74 1.32 19.90
CA LEU A 255 -6.39 1.83 20.19
C LEU A 255 -6.11 3.15 19.48
N MET A 256 -6.61 3.32 18.24
CA MET A 256 -6.47 4.57 17.49
C MET A 256 -7.20 5.71 18.18
N ILE A 257 -8.41 5.50 18.71
CA ILE A 257 -9.18 6.56 19.38
C ILE A 257 -8.66 6.80 20.81
N ALA A 258 -8.46 5.75 21.60
CA ALA A 258 -8.13 5.85 23.02
C ALA A 258 -6.64 6.08 23.31
N GLY A 259 -5.76 5.78 22.35
CA GLY A 259 -4.30 5.80 22.55
C GLY A 259 -3.72 7.20 22.72
N ARG A 260 -3.30 7.54 23.94
CA ARG A 260 -2.72 8.86 24.27
C ARG A 260 -1.21 9.00 24.03
N ARG A 261 -0.46 7.90 23.86
CA ARG A 261 1.01 7.91 23.70
C ARG A 261 1.41 7.45 22.30
N ARG A 262 2.39 8.11 21.66
CA ARG A 262 2.85 7.74 20.29
C ARG A 262 3.22 6.26 20.14
N LYS A 263 3.89 5.69 21.15
CA LYS A 263 4.29 4.25 21.15
C LYS A 263 3.08 3.30 21.13
N SER A 264 1.91 3.71 21.61
CA SER A 264 0.70 2.85 21.61
C SER A 264 0.12 2.65 20.20
N LEU A 265 0.56 3.42 19.21
CA LEU A 265 0.11 3.30 17.81
C LEU A 265 1.01 2.37 16.96
N ILE A 266 2.14 1.91 17.51
CA ILE A 266 3.01 0.94 16.80
C ILE A 266 2.29 -0.40 16.53
N PRO A 267 1.55 -0.99 17.49
CA PRO A 267 0.76 -2.19 17.23
C PRO A 267 -0.31 -1.98 16.16
N VAL A 268 -0.93 -0.79 16.11
CA VAL A 268 -1.98 -0.46 15.13
C VAL A 268 -1.45 -0.65 13.70
N LEU A 269 -0.26 -0.15 13.39
CA LEU A 269 0.36 -0.34 12.07
C LEU A 269 0.50 -1.82 11.67
N LYS A 270 0.95 -2.66 12.60
CA LYS A 270 1.09 -4.10 12.34
C LYS A 270 -0.29 -4.73 12.11
N GLN A 271 -1.27 -4.37 12.94
CA GLN A 271 -2.63 -4.88 12.86
C GLN A 271 -3.32 -4.48 11.56
N THR A 272 -3.25 -3.21 11.15
CA THR A 272 -3.84 -2.72 9.89
C THR A 272 -3.23 -3.42 8.67
N GLY A 273 -1.91 -3.65 8.68
CA GLY A 273 -1.26 -4.41 7.61
C GLY A 273 -1.76 -5.85 7.50
N LEU A 274 -1.95 -6.53 8.64
CA LEU A 274 -2.53 -7.88 8.68
C LEU A 274 -4.02 -7.88 8.28
N ILE A 275 -4.78 -6.86 8.67
CA ILE A 275 -6.17 -6.67 8.24
C ILE A 275 -6.25 -6.55 6.72
N ASN A 276 -5.35 -5.80 6.07
CA ASN A 276 -5.36 -5.68 4.62
C ASN A 276 -5.12 -7.03 3.92
N LEU A 277 -4.19 -7.83 4.44
CA LEU A 277 -3.94 -9.18 3.92
C LEU A 277 -5.14 -10.11 4.16
N GLY A 278 -5.71 -10.09 5.36
CA GLY A 278 -6.92 -10.86 5.70
C GLY A 278 -8.10 -10.46 4.81
N TYR A 279 -8.27 -9.16 4.56
CA TYR A 279 -9.28 -8.63 3.63
C TYR A 279 -9.07 -9.19 2.24
N ALA A 280 -7.85 -9.09 1.68
CA ALA A 280 -7.56 -9.63 0.37
C ALA A 280 -7.80 -11.14 0.27
N VAL A 281 -7.43 -11.92 1.29
CA VAL A 281 -7.67 -13.37 1.33
C VAL A 281 -9.16 -13.70 1.36
N LEU A 282 -9.92 -13.12 2.28
CA LEU A 282 -11.36 -13.38 2.38
C LEU A 282 -12.13 -12.88 1.16
N PHE A 283 -11.77 -11.72 0.62
CA PHE A 283 -12.37 -11.17 -0.59
C PHE A 283 -12.08 -12.08 -1.79
N SER A 284 -10.83 -12.54 -1.93
CA SER A 284 -10.45 -13.45 -3.01
C SER A 284 -11.17 -14.80 -2.89
N LEU A 285 -11.24 -15.36 -1.68
CA LEU A 285 -11.96 -16.60 -1.41
C LEU A 285 -13.45 -16.46 -1.75
N ALA A 286 -14.09 -15.36 -1.35
CA ALA A 286 -15.48 -15.09 -1.65
C ALA A 286 -15.77 -15.05 -3.15
N LEU A 287 -14.89 -14.44 -3.95
CA LEU A 287 -15.02 -14.44 -5.42
C LEU A 287 -14.81 -15.83 -6.02
N VAL A 288 -13.86 -16.61 -5.50
CA VAL A 288 -13.67 -17.99 -5.95
C VAL A 288 -14.90 -18.85 -5.65
N LEU A 289 -15.50 -18.71 -4.47
CA LEU A 289 -16.71 -19.43 -4.07
C LEU A 289 -17.98 -18.97 -4.80
N SER A 290 -18.01 -17.71 -5.26
CA SER A 290 -19.12 -17.16 -6.04
C SER A 290 -19.10 -17.65 -7.49
N ARG A 291 -17.96 -18.16 -8.00
CA ARG A 291 -17.86 -18.75 -9.34
C ARG A 291 -18.55 -20.12 -9.36
N GLY A 292 -19.84 -20.12 -9.65
CA GLY A 292 -20.70 -21.32 -9.64
C GLY A 292 -22.13 -21.06 -9.18
N PHE A 293 -22.40 -19.87 -8.65
CA PHE A 293 -23.74 -19.27 -8.54
C PHE A 293 -24.02 -18.43 -9.79
#